data_AF-A0A5B8LWG2-F1
#
_entry.id   AF-A0A5B8LWG2-F1
#
_cell.length_a   1.000
_cell.length_b   1.000
_cell.length_c   1.000
_cell.angle_alpha   90.00
_cell.angle_beta   90.00
_cell.angle_gamma   90.00
#
_symmetry.space_group_name_H-M   'P 1'
#
loop_
_entity.id
_entity.type
_entity.pdbx_description
1 polymer ?
#
loop_
_entity_poly.entity_id
_entity_poly.type
_entity_poly.pdbx_seq_one_letter_code
_entity_poly.pdbx_strand_id
1 'polypeptide(L)'
;MSKDASVQQAVLMIVTALQGQDRIEQRCHNMALAVRQFALLPANAPDSVYDEIWASLTLDELRVPALSGIAAHQTHGDAELF
;
A
#
# COMPACT_ATOMS: atom_id res chain seq x y z
N MET A 1 -21.74 10.78 -27.75
CA MET A 1 -20.35 11.26 -27.59
C MET A 1 -19.54 10.12 -26.99
N SER A 2 -18.83 9.35 -27.82
CA SER A 2 -17.90 8.33 -27.33
C SER A 2 -16.82 9.06 -26.54
N LYS A 3 -16.64 8.76 -25.24
CA LYS A 3 -15.48 9.27 -24.51
C LYS A 3 -14.23 8.82 -25.26
N ASP A 4 -13.34 9.75 -25.51
CA ASP A 4 -12.10 9.52 -26.24
C ASP A 4 -11.28 8.45 -25.50
N ALA A 5 -10.93 7.36 -26.17
CA ALA A 5 -10.26 6.21 -25.55
C ALA A 5 -8.92 6.62 -24.91
N SER A 6 -8.27 7.63 -25.49
CA SER A 6 -7.04 8.24 -24.96
C SER A 6 -7.27 8.88 -23.58
N VAL A 7 -8.39 9.59 -23.39
CA VAL A 7 -8.76 10.23 -22.13
C VAL A 7 -9.07 9.15 -21.08
N GLN A 8 -9.77 8.08 -21.46
CA GLN A 8 -10.07 7.00 -20.53
C GLN A 8 -8.80 6.29 -20.03
N GLN A 9 -7.83 6.07 -20.93
CA GLN A 9 -6.53 5.49 -20.57
C GLN A 9 -5.74 6.42 -19.64
N ALA A 10 -5.69 7.72 -19.94
CA ALA A 10 -5.01 8.70 -19.10
C ALA A 10 -5.61 8.76 -17.68
N VAL A 11 -6.94 8.72 -17.58
CA VAL A 11 -7.63 8.67 -16.28
C VAL A 11 -7.25 7.42 -15.49
N LEU A 12 -7.23 6.25 -16.14
CA LEU A 12 -6.82 5.00 -15.49
C LEU A 12 -5.39 5.10 -14.93
N MET A 13 -4.44 5.61 -15.73
CA MET A 13 -3.05 5.77 -15.30
C MET A 13 -2.92 6.68 -14.08
N ILE A 14 -3.66 7.81 -14.07
CA ILE A 14 -3.66 8.75 -12.95
C ILE A 14 -4.21 8.08 -11.69
N VAL A 15 -5.34 7.37 -11.80
CA VAL A 15 -5.94 6.68 -10.65
C VAL A 15 -4.98 5.62 -10.09
N THR A 16 -4.35 4.82 -10.95
CA THR A 16 -3.36 3.82 -10.52
C THR A 16 -2.17 4.48 -9.81
N ALA A 17 -1.66 5.60 -10.34
CA ALA A 17 -0.55 6.32 -9.72
C ALA A 17 -0.92 6.87 -8.33
N LEU A 18 -2.12 7.46 -8.19
CA LEU A 18 -2.62 7.95 -6.90
C LEU A 18 -2.79 6.80 -5.88
N GLN A 19 -3.31 5.66 -6.32
CA GLN A 19 -3.40 4.47 -5.48
C GLN A 19 -2.01 3.95 -5.06
N GLY A 20 -1.03 3.98 -5.95
CA GLY A 20 0.36 3.66 -5.62
C GLY A 20 0.94 4.59 -4.57
N GLN A 21 0.68 5.90 -4.70
CA GLN A 21 1.11 6.91 -3.73
C GLN A 21 0.51 6.67 -2.33
N ASP A 22 -0.79 6.38 -2.26
CA ASP A 22 -1.47 6.08 -0.98
C ASP A 22 -0.86 4.85 -0.30
N ARG A 23 -0.52 3.79 -1.07
CA ARG A 23 0.14 2.59 -0.54
C ARG A 23 1.55 2.89 -0.01
N ILE A 24 2.32 3.73 -0.70
CA ILE A 24 3.64 4.15 -0.22
C ILE A 24 3.51 4.89 1.12
N GLU A 25 2.55 5.81 1.23
CA GLU A 25 2.33 6.55 2.47
C GLU A 25 1.94 5.62 3.63
N GLN A 26 1.06 4.66 3.39
CA GLN A 26 0.67 3.65 4.38
C GLN A 26 1.86 2.78 4.81
N ARG A 27 2.70 2.32 3.87
CA ARG A 27 3.92 1.56 4.17
C ARG A 27 4.90 2.37 5.01
N CYS A 28 5.11 3.64 4.67
CA CYS A 28 5.95 4.56 5.44
C CYS A 28 5.41 4.75 6.87
N HIS A 29 4.09 4.91 7.02
CA HIS A 29 3.44 5.01 8.33
C HIS A 29 3.65 3.75 9.17
N ASN A 30 3.39 2.57 8.58
CA ASN A 30 3.56 1.27 9.21
C ASN A 30 5.00 1.05 9.68
N MET A 31 5.98 1.36 8.82
CA MET A 31 7.40 1.27 9.17
C MET A 31 7.76 2.17 10.35
N ALA A 32 7.27 3.42 10.34
CA ALA A 32 7.51 4.34 11.44
C ALA A 32 6.88 3.84 12.76
N LEU A 33 5.71 3.18 12.70
CA LEU A 33 5.06 2.57 13.86
C LEU A 33 5.87 1.39 14.40
N ALA A 34 6.27 0.45 13.53
CA ALA A 34 7.05 -0.72 13.89
C ALA A 34 8.39 -0.33 14.54
N VAL A 35 9.11 0.63 13.96
CA VAL A 35 10.39 1.13 14.52
C VAL A 35 10.21 1.69 15.92
N ARG A 36 9.12 2.43 16.18
CA ARG A 36 8.82 2.94 17.53
C ARG A 36 8.53 1.81 18.51
N GLN A 37 7.84 0.76 18.09
CA GLN A 37 7.56 -0.40 18.93
C GLN A 37 8.84 -1.21 19.22
N PHE A 38 9.69 -1.44 18.22
CA PHE A 38 10.98 -2.10 18.40
C PHE A 38 11.91 -1.36 19.37
N ALA A 39 11.92 -0.02 19.32
CA ALA A 39 12.73 0.78 20.23
C ALA A 39 12.34 0.65 21.71
N LEU A 40 11.14 0.14 22.01
CA LEU A 40 10.64 -0.08 23.37
C LEU A 40 10.89 -1.51 23.87
N LEU A 41 11.37 -2.42 23.01
CA LEU A 41 11.59 -3.81 23.39
C LEU A 41 12.81 -3.96 24.30
N PRO A 42 12.75 -4.82 25.32
CA PRO A 42 13.93 -5.17 26.11
C PRO A 42 14.93 -5.96 25.25
N ALA A 43 16.22 -5.89 25.62
CA ALA A 43 17.29 -6.55 24.85
C ALA A 43 17.17 -8.08 24.75
N ASN A 44 16.35 -8.70 25.59
CA ASN A 44 16.07 -10.13 25.61
C ASN A 44 14.66 -10.47 25.09
N ALA A 45 14.02 -9.56 24.37
CA ALA A 45 12.72 -9.82 23.75
C ALA A 45 12.83 -11.05 22.83
N PRO A 46 11.89 -12.01 22.93
CA PRO A 46 11.89 -13.16 22.03
C PRO A 46 11.46 -12.73 20.62
N ASP A 47 11.97 -13.42 19.60
CA ASP A 47 11.70 -13.13 18.19
C ASP A 47 10.19 -13.08 17.86
N SER A 48 9.37 -13.88 18.57
CA SER A 48 7.91 -13.90 18.40
C SER A 48 7.25 -12.54 18.63
N VAL A 49 7.82 -11.68 19.47
CA VAL A 49 7.28 -10.32 19.70
C VAL A 49 7.51 -9.43 18.48
N TYR A 50 8.61 -9.64 17.74
CA TYR A 50 8.85 -8.94 16.49
C TYR A 50 7.87 -9.40 15.41
N ASP A 51 7.59 -10.71 15.34
CA ASP A 51 6.60 -11.28 14.42
C ASP A 51 5.19 -10.74 14.70
N GLU A 52 4.80 -10.61 15.98
CA GLU A 52 3.53 -10.00 16.38
C GLU A 52 3.44 -8.52 15.97
N ILE A 53 4.51 -7.74 16.15
CA ILE A 53 4.56 -6.34 15.70
C ILE A 53 4.35 -6.27 14.19
N TRP A 54 5.04 -7.10 13.42
CA TRP A 54 4.87 -7.15 11.97
C TRP A 54 3.45 -7.55 11.55
N ALA A 55 2.88 -8.57 12.20
CA ALA A 55 1.53 -9.05 11.91
C ALA A 55 0.44 -8.04 12.28
N SER A 56 0.73 -7.11 13.20
CA SER A 56 -0.21 -6.07 13.62
C SER A 56 -0.35 -4.89 12.64
N LEU A 57 0.56 -4.77 11.65
CA LEU A 57 0.55 -3.67 10.70
C LEU A 57 -0.55 -3.86 9.65
N THR A 58 -1.38 -2.84 9.43
CA THR A 58 -2.44 -2.87 8.42
C THR A 58 -1.83 -2.75 7.03
N LEU A 59 -1.98 -3.75 6.18
CA LEU A 59 -1.57 -3.70 4.77
C LEU A 59 -2.78 -3.36 3.89
N ASP A 60 -2.57 -2.42 2.97
CA ASP A 60 -3.38 -2.20 1.77
C ASP A 60 -4.91 -2.08 1.96
N GLU A 61 -5.34 -1.06 2.72
CA GLU A 61 -6.71 -0.58 2.62
C GLU A 61 -6.70 0.71 1.79
N LEU A 62 -7.02 0.61 0.50
CA LEU A 62 -7.28 1.80 -0.31
C LEU A 62 -8.29 2.68 0.44
N ARG A 63 -7.95 3.94 0.71
CA ARG A 63 -8.78 4.89 1.50
C ARG A 63 -10.19 5.12 0.93
N VAL A 64 -10.47 4.67 -0.29
CA VAL A 64 -11.78 4.81 -0.95
C VAL A 64 -12.28 3.42 -1.36
N PRO A 65 -13.22 2.82 -0.59
CA PRO A 65 -13.79 1.51 -0.91
C PRO A 65 -14.41 1.42 -2.31
N ALA A 66 -14.96 2.52 -2.83
CA ALA A 66 -15.54 2.59 -4.18
C ALA A 66 -14.49 2.42 -5.30
N LEU A 67 -13.20 2.62 -5.01
CA LEU A 67 -12.09 2.41 -5.94
C LEU A 67 -11.44 1.03 -5.77
N SER A 68 -11.86 0.23 -4.78
CA SER A 68 -11.42 -1.15 -4.60
C SER A 68 -11.76 -2.04 -5.82
N GLY A 69 -12.90 -1.80 -6.48
CA GLY A 69 -13.28 -2.51 -7.72
C GLY A 69 -12.55 -2.05 -8.99
N ILE A 70 -11.85 -0.90 -8.94
CA ILE A 70 -10.95 -0.39 -10.00
C ILE A 70 -9.50 -0.52 -9.54
N ALA A 71 -9.22 -1.25 -8.45
CA ALA A 71 -7.88 -1.72 -8.19
C ALA A 71 -7.55 -2.62 -9.38
N ALA A 72 -6.82 -2.06 -10.35
CA ALA A 72 -6.27 -2.82 -11.44
C ALA A 72 -5.51 -3.96 -10.76
N HIS A 73 -6.03 -5.17 -10.88
CA HIS A 73 -5.29 -6.36 -10.50
C HIS A 73 -4.09 -6.32 -11.41
N GLN A 74 -2.95 -5.89 -10.87
CA GLN A 74 -1.74 -5.72 -11.64
C GLN A 74 -1.49 -7.04 -12.36
N THR A 75 -1.48 -7.00 -13.68
CA THR A 75 -1.16 -8.17 -14.49
C THR A 75 0.23 -8.61 -14.06
N HIS A 76 0.35 -9.81 -13.51
CA HIS A 76 1.63 -10.41 -13.13
C HIS A 76 2.63 -10.25 -14.28
N GLY A 77 3.66 -9.41 -14.12
CA GLY A 77 4.74 -9.25 -15.09
C GLY A 77 5.12 -7.82 -15.47
N ASP A 78 4.32 -6.80 -15.17
CA ASP A 78 4.79 -5.41 -15.32
C ASP A 78 5.65 -5.02 -14.12
N ALA A 79 6.78 -4.35 -14.37
CA ALA A 79 7.64 -3.85 -13.32
C ALA A 79 6.86 -2.85 -12.46
N GLU A 80 6.61 -3.21 -11.19
CA GLU A 80 6.15 -2.28 -10.18
C GLU A 80 7.17 -1.14 -10.12
N LEU A 81 6.76 0.06 -10.55
CA LEU A 81 7.59 1.23 -10.35
C LEU A 81 7.63 1.65 -8.88
N PHE A 82 6.89 1.00 -7.97
CA PHE A 82 6.88 1.25 -6.51
C PHE A 82 6.40 0.05 -5.70
#